data_AF-A0A8J4VCF9-F1
#
_entry.id   AF-A0A8J4VCF9-F1
#
_cell.length_a   1.000
_cell.length_b   1.000
_cell.length_c   1.000
_cell.angle_alpha   90.00
_cell.angle_beta   90.00
_cell.angle_gamma   90.00
#
_symmetry.space_group_name_H-M   'P 1'
#
loop_
_entity.id
_entity.type
_entity.pdbx_description
1 polymer ?
#
loop_
_entity_poly.entity_id
_entity_poly.type
_entity_poly.pdbx_seq_one_letter_code
_entity_poly.pdbx_strand_id
1 'polypeptide(L)'
;MIDYYFRAHRANSDSNLKYRNPKYLSILNHLQFYLLEIFPKLNKVLFLDDDIVVKKDLTALWSLDLKGNVNGAVETCGESFHRFDRIHW
;
A
#
# COMPACT_ATOMS: atom_id res chain seq x y z
N MET A 1 5.95 -17.23 6.49
CA MET A 1 6.08 -15.87 5.93
C MET A 1 7.52 -15.35 6.06
N ILE A 2 8.11 -15.39 7.26
CA ILE A 2 9.55 -15.13 7.50
C ILE A 2 10.47 -15.98 6.61
N ASP A 3 10.13 -17.25 6.41
CA ASP A 3 10.97 -18.21 5.68
C ASP A 3 11.15 -17.86 4.19
N TYR A 4 10.20 -17.15 3.58
CA TYR A 4 10.30 -16.68 2.20
C TYR A 4 11.38 -15.59 2.04
N TYR A 5 11.57 -14.74 3.05
CA TYR A 5 12.56 -13.66 3.04
C TYR A 5 13.98 -14.19 3.13
N PHE A 6 14.22 -15.16 4.02
CA PHE A 6 15.56 -15.72 4.21
C PHE A 6 15.99 -16.66 3.07
N ARG A 7 15.05 -17.22 2.31
CA ARG A 7 15.35 -18.13 1.20
C ARG A 7 15.83 -17.42 -0.07
N ALA A 8 15.57 -16.12 -0.22
CA ALA A 8 16.09 -15.31 -1.33
C ALA A 8 17.63 -15.20 -1.34
N HIS A 9 18.30 -15.51 -0.23
CA HIS A 9 19.77 -15.55 -0.13
C HIS A 9 20.40 -16.87 -0.61
N ARG A 10 19.61 -17.92 -0.90
CA ARG A 10 20.12 -19.14 -1.55
C ARG A 10 19.79 -19.08 -3.04
N ALA A 11 20.77 -18.61 -3.80
CA ALA A 11 20.71 -18.41 -5.23
C ALA A 11 20.17 -19.64 -5.98
N ASN A 12 19.07 -19.43 -6.72
CA ASN A 12 18.77 -20.21 -7.91
C ASN A 12 18.51 -19.25 -9.08
N SER A 13 19.01 -19.64 -10.24
CA SER A 13 19.10 -18.86 -11.47
C SER A 13 17.73 -18.74 -12.17
N ASP A 14 16.77 -18.07 -11.55
CA ASP A 14 15.50 -17.75 -12.20
C ASP A 14 15.57 -16.42 -12.97
N SER A 15 15.06 -16.45 -14.20
CA SER A 15 15.12 -15.41 -15.25
C SER A 15 14.31 -14.13 -14.95
N ASN A 16 13.64 -14.05 -13.80
CA ASN A 16 12.79 -12.92 -13.42
C ASN A 16 13.51 -11.92 -12.50
N LEU A 17 14.53 -11.26 -13.05
CA LEU A 17 15.32 -10.20 -12.38
C LEU A 17 14.48 -9.04 -11.83
N LYS A 18 13.27 -8.80 -12.34
CA LYS A 18 12.38 -7.70 -11.90
C LYS A 18 11.89 -7.84 -10.46
N TYR A 19 11.80 -9.05 -9.92
CA TYR A 19 11.27 -9.32 -8.58
C TYR A 19 12.35 -9.46 -7.50
N ARG A 20 13.62 -9.21 -7.82
CA ARG A 20 14.73 -9.24 -6.84
C ARG A 20 14.96 -7.94 -6.10
N ASN A 21 14.25 -6.86 -6.44
CA ASN A 21 14.43 -5.59 -5.76
C ASN A 21 13.72 -5.64 -4.38
N PRO A 22 14.46 -5.53 -3.26
CA PRO A 22 13.90 -5.65 -1.91
C PRO A 22 12.83 -4.59 -1.60
N LYS A 23 12.74 -3.49 -2.36
CA LYS A 23 11.62 -2.54 -2.27
C LYS A 23 10.27 -3.16 -2.65
N TYR A 24 10.23 -4.08 -3.63
CA TYR A 24 8.99 -4.68 -4.11
C TYR A 24 8.61 -5.96 -3.34
N LEU A 25 9.58 -6.57 -2.68
CA LEU A 25 9.39 -7.71 -1.79
C LEU A 25 9.27 -7.28 -0.33
N SER A 26 9.09 -6.00 -0.01
CA SER A 26 8.99 -5.57 1.38
C SER A 26 7.61 -5.92 1.94
N ILE A 27 7.55 -6.77 2.96
CA ILE A 27 6.34 -7.13 3.74
C ILE A 27 5.61 -5.87 4.21
N LEU A 28 6.36 -4.78 4.41
CA LEU A 28 5.86 -3.47 4.83
C LEU A 28 4.85 -2.88 3.84
N ASN A 29 4.99 -3.15 2.53
CA ASN A 29 4.03 -2.69 1.53
C ASN A 29 2.70 -3.48 1.63
N HIS A 30 2.76 -4.75 2.05
CA HIS A 30 1.57 -5.58 2.23
C HIS A 30 0.88 -5.37 3.59
N LEU A 31 1.59 -4.81 4.57
CA LEU A 31 1.04 -4.50 5.90
C LEU A 31 -0.10 -3.49 5.84
N GLN A 32 -0.17 -2.65 4.80
CA GLN A 32 -1.26 -1.71 4.58
C GLN A 32 -2.64 -2.39 4.56
N PHE A 33 -2.72 -3.61 4.00
CA PHE A 33 -3.98 -4.38 3.96
C PHE A 33 -4.43 -4.88 5.34
N TYR A 34 -3.47 -5.12 6.24
CA TYR A 34 -3.72 -5.67 7.57
C TYR A 34 -3.85 -4.58 8.64
N LEU A 35 -3.76 -3.29 8.28
CA LEU A 35 -3.83 -2.18 9.24
C LEU A 35 -5.10 -2.24 10.11
N LEU A 36 -6.24 -2.63 9.53
CA LEU A 36 -7.50 -2.77 10.27
C LEU A 36 -7.47 -3.94 11.26
N GLU A 37 -6.79 -5.03 10.93
CA GLU A 37 -6.63 -6.18 11.83
C GLU A 37 -5.64 -5.90 12.96
N ILE A 38 -4.58 -5.13 12.68
CA ILE A 38 -3.57 -4.73 13.66
C ILE A 38 -4.13 -3.70 14.65
N PHE A 39 -5.01 -2.81 14.17
CA PHE A 39 -5.62 -1.76 14.98
C PHE A 39 -7.16 -1.87 15.03
N PRO A 40 -7.71 -2.95 15.59
CA PRO A 40 -9.15 -3.26 15.52
C PRO A 40 -10.03 -2.28 16.32
N LYS A 41 -9.43 -1.41 17.14
CA LYS A 41 -10.14 -0.41 17.95
C LYS A 41 -10.25 0.95 17.26
N LEU A 42 -9.60 1.13 16.10
CA LEU A 42 -9.67 2.38 15.35
C LEU A 42 -10.84 2.35 14.38
N ASN A 43 -11.66 3.40 14.40
CA ASN A 43 -12.80 3.52 13.49
C ASN A 43 -12.40 4.04 12.10
N LYS A 44 -11.25 4.72 12.01
CA LYS A 44 -10.71 5.30 10.78
C LYS A 44 -9.19 5.41 10.92
N VAL A 45 -8.49 5.36 9.79
CA VAL A 45 -7.03 5.59 9.70
C VAL A 45 -6.78 6.55 8.55
N LEU A 46 -5.93 7.55 8.78
CA LEU A 46 -5.35 8.38 7.71
C LEU A 46 -3.93 7.89 7.47
N PHE A 47 -3.70 7.25 6.33
CA PHE A 47 -2.42 6.68 5.96
C PHE A 47 -1.64 7.66 5.08
N LEU A 48 -0.38 7.93 5.44
CA LEU A 48 0.54 8.79 4.69
C LEU A 48 1.80 7.97 4.40
N ASP A 49 2.28 8.02 3.15
CA ASP A 49 3.54 7.39 2.76
C ASP A 49 4.75 8.13 3.37
N ASP A 50 5.91 7.49 3.31
CA ASP A 50 7.16 7.96 3.91
C ASP A 50 7.79 9.18 3.21
N ASP A 51 7.33 9.51 2.00
CA ASP A 51 7.79 10.64 1.19
C ASP A 51 6.80 11.84 1.16
N ILE A 52 5.77 11.82 2.01
CA ILE A 52 4.75 12.87 2.05
C ILE A 52 5.17 14.06 2.92
N VAL A 53 5.03 15.27 2.38
CA VAL A 53 5.22 16.54 3.11
C VAL A 53 3.87 17.20 3.39
N VAL A 54 3.53 17.36 4.67
CA VAL A 54 2.28 18.00 5.11
C VAL A 54 2.49 19.50 5.27
N LYS A 55 1.78 20.29 4.46
CA LYS A 55 1.87 21.78 4.48
C LYS A 55 0.65 22.47 5.08
N LYS A 56 -0.43 21.73 5.29
CA LYS A 56 -1.72 22.24 5.78
C LYS A 56 -2.33 21.24 6.75
N ASP A 57 -3.24 21.72 7.56
CA ASP A 57 -4.02 20.89 8.47
C ASP A 57 -4.81 19.81 7.70
N LEU A 58 -4.78 18.56 8.21
CA LEU A 58 -5.39 17.40 7.56
C LEU A 58 -6.78 17.05 8.12
N THR A 59 -7.32 17.84 9.05
CA THR A 59 -8.63 17.58 9.69
C THR A 59 -9.75 17.46 8.66
N ALA A 60 -9.67 18.24 7.57
CA ALA A 60 -10.63 18.15 6.47
C ALA A 60 -10.63 16.77 5.78
N LEU A 61 -9.47 16.12 5.64
CA LEU A 61 -9.39 14.76 5.07
C LEU A 61 -9.96 13.73 6.05
N TRP A 62 -9.65 13.87 7.35
CA TRP A 62 -10.14 12.97 8.38
C TRP A 62 -11.67 13.00 8.52
N SER A 63 -12.26 14.19 8.48
CA SER A 63 -13.69 14.43 8.64
C SER A 63 -14.51 14.15 7.38
N LEU A 64 -13.87 13.73 6.29
CA LEU A 64 -14.54 13.45 5.03
C LEU A 64 -15.48 12.23 5.15
N ASP A 65 -16.69 12.39 4.62
CA ASP A 65 -17.68 11.31 4.51
C ASP A 65 -17.32 10.42 3.32
N LEU A 66 -16.99 9.15 3.61
CA LEU A 66 -16.67 8.14 2.61
C LEU A 66 -17.91 7.58 1.91
N LYS A 67 -19.13 7.98 2.30
CA LYS A 67 -20.40 7.57 1.68
C LYS A 67 -20.57 6.04 1.59
N GLY A 68 -20.14 5.34 2.64
CA GLY A 68 -20.18 3.87 2.72
C GLY A 68 -19.01 3.14 2.05
N ASN A 69 -18.04 3.85 1.47
CA ASN A 69 -16.83 3.22 0.93
C ASN A 69 -15.82 2.89 2.03
N VAL A 70 -15.04 1.81 1.82
CA VAL A 70 -14.03 1.34 2.79
C VAL A 70 -12.80 2.26 2.80
N ASN A 71 -12.41 2.81 1.65
CA ASN A 71 -11.25 3.67 1.50
C ASN A 71 -11.56 4.92 0.67
N GLY A 72 -10.85 6.01 0.97
CA GLY A 72 -10.79 7.21 0.15
C GLY A 72 -9.37 7.39 -0.39
N ALA A 73 -9.24 7.81 -1.64
CA ALA A 73 -7.97 8.12 -2.27
C ALA A 73 -8.08 9.47 -2.98
N VAL A 74 -6.96 10.18 -3.08
CA VAL A 74 -6.87 11.42 -3.86
C VAL A 74 -6.69 11.08 -5.33
N GLU A 75 -7.28 11.90 -6.20
CA GLU A 75 -7.02 11.82 -7.64
C GLU A 75 -5.60 12.32 -7.93
N THR A 76 -4.86 11.57 -8.76
CA THR A 76 -3.56 12.00 -9.25
C THR A 76 -3.75 13.05 -10.33
N CYS A 77 -3.08 14.21 -10.22
CA CYS A 77 -3.05 15.19 -11.30
C CYS A 77 -2.13 14.70 -12.44
N GLY A 78 -2.70 14.49 -13.63
CA GLY A 78 -1.96 14.20 -14.87
C GLY A 78 -2.19 12.78 -15.39
N GLU A 79 -3.05 12.68 -16.40
CA GLU A 79 -3.43 11.53 -17.24
C GLU A 79 -3.77 10.17 -16.58
N SER A 80 -4.57 9.40 -17.31
CA SER A 80 -4.99 8.04 -17.00
C SER A 80 -3.79 7.11 -16.84
N PHE A 81 -3.42 6.82 -15.60
CA PHE A 81 -2.56 5.67 -15.32
C PHE A 81 -3.20 4.41 -15.87
N HIS A 82 -2.34 3.47 -16.32
CA HIS A 82 -2.72 2.12 -16.73
C HIS A 82 -3.57 1.48 -15.64
N ARG A 83 -4.89 1.63 -15.79
CA ARG A 83 -5.89 0.90 -15.05
C ARG A 83 -5.56 -0.56 -15.33
N PHE A 84 -5.09 -1.29 -14.32
CA PHE A 84 -4.99 -2.74 -14.41
C PHE A 84 -6.44 -3.26 -14.41
N ASP A 85 -7.13 -3.11 -15.55
CA ASP A 85 -8.51 -3.57 -15.80
C ASP A 85 -8.61 -5.12 -15.81
N ARG A 86 -7.65 -5.80 -15.19
CA ARG A 86 -7.61 -7.25 -15.03
C ARG A 86 -7.17 -7.61 -13.61
N ILE A 87 -7.92 -7.14 -12.64
CA ILE A 87 -8.05 -7.87 -11.38
C ILE A 87 -9.44 -8.50 -11.43
N HIS A 88 -9.50 -9.73 -11.94
CA HIS A 88 -10.66 -10.59 -11.73
C HIS A 88 -10.66 -10.97 -10.24
N TRP A 89 -11.80 -10.77 -9.59
CA TRP A 89 -12.14 -11.42 -8.33
C TRP A 89 -12.20 -12.94 -8.50
#